data_AF-A0A7K1V788-F1
#
_entry.id   AF-A0A7K1V788-F1
#
_cell.length_a   1.000
_cell.length_b   1.000
_cell.length_c   1.000
_cell.angle_alpha   90.00
_cell.angle_beta   90.00
_cell.angle_gamma   90.00
#
_symmetry.space_group_name_H-M   'P 1'
#
loop_
_entity.id
_entity.type
_entity.pdbx_description
1 polymer ?
#
loop_
_entity_poly.entity_id
_entity_poly.type
_entity_poly.pdbx_seq_one_letter_code
_entity_poly.pdbx_strand_id
1 'polypeptide(L)'
;MATVSATRIQRLRNLIEHPRTGAAERAAAQRMLDRIQGTSAASRSVRGDRTYGARHDKPGRHASLSRIADMIREDLALARVFADAAVPGELVARSAIRDAPAQLTYTVDAPFDAGIRVSVAAVPRGWGWPDGYTESPALRDLIAEVTDIMNAYNHDGTDIDQRYHGRVEVRAAGE
;
A
#
# COMPACT_ATOMS: atom_id res chain seq x y z
N MET A 1 -15.31 -13.69 7.47
CA MET A 1 -14.32 -12.60 7.23
C MET A 1 -13.41 -12.28 8.42
N ALA A 2 -13.51 -12.91 9.59
CA ALA A 2 -12.72 -12.51 10.78
C ALA A 2 -11.37 -13.25 10.95
N THR A 3 -11.25 -14.50 10.50
CA THR A 3 -10.08 -15.36 10.75
C THR A 3 -8.83 -14.97 9.96
N VAL A 4 -9.00 -14.53 8.71
CA VAL A 4 -7.91 -14.14 7.78
C VAL A 4 -7.18 -12.86 8.22
N SER A 5 -7.87 -11.96 8.93
CA SER A 5 -7.26 -10.76 9.50
C SER A 5 -6.34 -11.11 10.68
N ALA A 6 -6.73 -12.10 11.50
CA ALA A 6 -6.03 -12.45 12.74
C ALA A 6 -4.63 -13.03 12.51
N THR A 7 -4.44 -13.90 11.51
CA THR A 7 -3.14 -14.50 11.17
C THR A 7 -2.17 -13.48 10.57
N ARG A 8 -2.66 -12.62 9.67
CA ARG A 8 -1.89 -11.50 9.11
C ARG A 8 -1.46 -10.51 10.20
N ILE A 9 -2.37 -10.18 11.12
CA ILE A 9 -2.08 -9.36 12.31
C ILE A 9 -0.99 -10.00 13.16
N GLN A 10 -1.08 -11.30 13.43
CA GLN A 10 -0.10 -12.01 14.25
C GLN A 10 1.28 -12.05 13.60
N ARG A 11 1.36 -12.26 12.28
CA ARG A 11 2.65 -12.22 11.57
C ARG A 11 3.28 -10.82 11.61
N LEU A 12 2.49 -9.77 11.42
CA LEU A 12 2.98 -8.39 11.52
C LEU A 12 3.50 -8.10 12.93
N ARG A 13 2.79 -8.54 13.99
CA ARG A 13 3.27 -8.45 15.38
C ARG A 13 4.57 -9.21 15.59
N ASN A 14 4.67 -10.45 15.11
CA ASN A 14 5.90 -11.23 15.21
C ASN A 14 7.08 -10.53 14.50
N LEU A 15 6.86 -9.90 13.33
CA LEU A 15 7.90 -9.15 12.63
C LEU A 15 8.35 -7.94 13.45
N ILE A 16 7.40 -7.23 14.08
CA ILE A 16 7.68 -6.05 14.91
C ILE A 16 8.53 -6.44 16.14
N GLU A 17 8.21 -7.54 16.79
CA GLU A 17 8.87 -7.99 18.02
C GLU A 17 10.22 -8.69 17.77
N HIS A 18 10.48 -9.16 16.54
CA HIS A 18 11.67 -9.95 16.24
C HIS A 18 12.96 -9.11 16.29
N PRO A 19 14.02 -9.57 16.98
CA PRO A 19 15.23 -8.77 17.25
C PRO A 19 16.08 -8.49 16.00
N ARG A 20 15.93 -9.30 14.94
CA ARG A 20 16.65 -9.13 13.67
C ARG A 20 15.94 -8.23 12.66
N THR A 21 14.72 -7.79 12.96
CA THR A 21 13.97 -6.89 12.07
C THR A 21 14.58 -5.49 12.12
N GLY A 22 14.88 -4.93 10.95
CA GLY A 22 15.42 -3.57 10.83
C GLY A 22 14.42 -2.50 11.28
N ALA A 23 14.90 -1.30 11.60
CA ALA A 23 14.03 -0.20 12.04
C ALA A 23 12.99 0.21 10.97
N ALA A 24 13.39 0.28 9.70
CA ALA A 24 12.51 0.61 8.59
C ALA A 24 11.43 -0.45 8.35
N GLU A 25 11.81 -1.72 8.35
CA GLU A 25 10.90 -2.86 8.19
C GLU A 25 9.90 -2.95 9.36
N ARG A 26 10.37 -2.76 10.59
CA ARG A 26 9.51 -2.69 11.79
C ARG A 26 8.51 -1.54 11.69
N ALA A 27 8.95 -0.36 11.24
CA ALA A 27 8.08 0.79 11.06
C ALA A 27 7.03 0.54 9.95
N ALA A 28 7.42 -0.07 8.83
CA ALA A 28 6.51 -0.45 7.75
C ALA A 28 5.47 -1.48 8.23
N ALA A 29 5.91 -2.50 8.99
CA ALA A 29 5.02 -3.51 9.56
C ALA A 29 4.00 -2.90 10.53
N GLN A 30 4.43 -1.95 11.37
CA GLN A 30 3.53 -1.21 12.25
C GLN A 30 2.49 -0.42 11.44
N ARG A 31 2.90 0.33 10.41
CA ARG A 31 1.97 1.08 9.55
C ARG A 31 0.97 0.19 8.83
N MET A 32 1.42 -0.98 8.36
CA MET A 32 0.57 -1.97 7.72
C MET A 32 -0.45 -2.57 8.70
N LEU A 33 -0.03 -2.83 9.94
CA LEU A 33 -0.90 -3.30 11.02
C LEU A 33 -1.96 -2.25 11.39
N ASP A 34 -1.55 -1.00 11.57
CA ASP A 34 -2.43 0.13 11.86
C ASP A 34 -3.48 0.31 10.75
N ARG A 35 -3.09 0.10 9.49
CA ARG A 35 -4.01 0.17 8.34
C ARG A 35 -5.07 -0.92 8.38
N ILE A 36 -4.68 -2.16 8.63
CA ILE A 36 -5.62 -3.30 8.74
C ILE A 36 -6.62 -3.07 9.88
N GLN A 37 -6.14 -2.58 11.02
CA GLN A 37 -6.99 -2.26 12.18
C GLN A 37 -7.89 -1.04 11.92
N GLY A 38 -7.35 0.00 11.29
CA GLY A 38 -8.08 1.22 10.91
C GLY A 38 -9.19 0.96 9.88
N THR A 39 -8.95 0.13 8.86
CA THR A 39 -9.97 -0.27 7.88
C THR A 39 -11.10 -1.09 8.53
N SER A 40 -10.77 -1.94 9.50
CA SER A 40 -11.75 -2.73 10.28
C SER A 40 -12.61 -1.88 11.24
N ALA A 41 -12.16 -0.66 11.56
CA ALA A 41 -12.90 0.34 12.32
C ALA A 41 -13.70 1.28 11.39
N ALA A 42 -13.12 1.68 10.26
CA ALA A 42 -13.75 2.55 9.26
C ALA A 42 -14.98 1.91 8.60
N SER A 43 -15.01 0.58 8.44
CA SER A 43 -16.19 -0.15 7.96
C SER A 43 -17.38 -0.13 8.95
N ARG A 44 -17.21 0.44 10.15
CA ARG A 44 -18.25 0.57 11.18
C ARG A 44 -18.67 2.01 11.48
N SER A 45 -18.09 3.02 10.84
CA SER A 45 -18.37 4.42 11.17
C SER A 45 -18.61 5.28 9.92
N VAL A 46 -19.79 5.11 9.32
CA VAL A 46 -20.43 6.20 8.57
C VAL A 46 -21.11 7.12 9.59
N ARG A 47 -20.33 7.96 10.28
CA ARG A 47 -20.85 9.14 11.00
C ARG A 47 -19.72 10.04 11.50
N GLY A 48 -19.74 11.29 11.02
CA GLY A 48 -19.35 12.46 11.80
C GLY A 48 -17.86 12.67 12.03
N ASP A 49 -17.33 13.54 11.19
CA ASP A 49 -16.07 14.28 11.24
C ASP A 49 -15.72 14.89 12.62
N ARG A 50 -15.20 14.06 13.54
CA ARG A 50 -14.47 14.48 14.76
C ARG A 50 -13.33 13.53 15.13
N THR A 51 -12.74 12.86 14.14
CA THR A 51 -11.56 12.00 14.34
C THR A 51 -10.25 12.74 14.06
N TYR A 52 -10.21 14.04 14.36
CA TYR A 52 -9.02 14.88 14.16
C TYR A 52 -7.87 14.39 15.06
N GLY A 53 -8.11 14.20 16.37
CA GLY A 53 -7.05 13.88 17.36
C GLY A 53 -6.30 12.55 17.17
N ALA A 54 -6.99 11.43 16.99
CA ALA A 54 -6.34 10.11 16.96
C ALA A 54 -5.58 9.81 15.65
N ARG A 55 -5.79 10.62 14.60
CA ARG A 55 -5.09 10.49 13.31
C ARG A 55 -3.85 11.41 13.23
N HIS A 56 -3.63 12.28 14.21
CA HIS A 56 -2.49 13.21 14.24
C HIS A 56 -1.16 12.59 14.67
N ASP A 57 -1.18 11.42 15.32
CA ASP A 57 0.04 10.71 15.72
C ASP A 57 0.58 9.80 14.60
N LYS A 58 0.00 9.87 13.39
CA LYS A 58 0.44 9.02 12.28
C LYS A 58 1.86 9.38 11.84
N PRO A 59 2.74 8.37 11.67
CA PRO A 59 4.08 8.60 11.14
C PRO A 59 3.97 9.23 9.74
N GLY A 60 4.63 10.37 9.54
CA GLY A 60 4.60 11.12 8.28
C GLY A 60 3.96 12.51 8.35
N ARG A 61 3.30 12.91 9.45
CA ARG A 61 2.67 14.24 9.60
C ARG A 61 3.60 15.41 9.20
N HIS A 62 4.87 15.35 9.58
CA HIS A 62 5.88 16.36 9.27
C HIS A 62 6.94 15.89 8.26
N ALA A 63 6.71 14.76 7.59
CA ALA A 63 7.64 14.26 6.58
C ALA A 63 7.63 15.14 5.33
N SER A 64 8.80 15.38 4.75
CA SER A 64 8.91 15.92 3.39
C SER A 64 8.30 14.93 2.38
N LEU A 65 7.96 15.39 1.18
CA LEU A 65 7.46 14.52 0.11
C LEU A 65 8.46 13.42 -0.25
N SER A 66 9.76 13.72 -0.22
CA SER A 66 10.82 12.72 -0.35
C SER A 66 10.75 11.63 0.71
N ARG A 67 10.52 11.98 1.97
CA ARG A 67 10.38 10.99 3.05
C ARG A 67 9.09 10.19 2.92
N ILE A 68 7.99 10.79 2.46
CA ILE A 68 6.75 10.07 2.17
C ILE A 68 6.96 9.07 1.03
N ALA A 69 7.67 9.46 -0.04
CA ALA A 69 8.02 8.56 -1.13
C ALA A 69 8.85 7.36 -0.64
N ASP A 70 9.81 7.59 0.27
CA ASP A 70 10.56 6.49 0.90
C ASP A 70 9.66 5.57 1.73
N MET A 71 8.72 6.12 2.50
CA MET A 71 7.78 5.32 3.29
C MET A 71 6.83 4.50 2.40
N ILE A 72 6.37 5.05 1.27
CA ILE A 72 5.58 4.31 0.28
C ILE A 72 6.43 3.19 -0.34
N ARG A 73 7.71 3.44 -0.64
CA ARG A 73 8.63 2.42 -1.16
C ARG A 73 8.84 1.28 -0.16
N GLU A 74 9.03 1.61 1.12
CA GLU A 74 9.12 0.64 2.22
C GLU A 74 7.84 -0.21 2.31
N ASP A 75 6.66 0.42 2.24
CA ASP A 75 5.37 -0.26 2.31
C ASP A 75 5.14 -1.20 1.12
N LEU A 76 5.48 -0.77 -0.11
CA LEU A 76 5.37 -1.59 -1.32
C LEU A 76 6.32 -2.79 -1.27
N ALA A 77 7.56 -2.59 -0.82
CA ALA A 77 8.54 -3.66 -0.65
C ALA A 77 8.07 -4.68 0.40
N LEU A 78 7.54 -4.21 1.53
CA LEU A 78 6.97 -5.08 2.55
C LEU A 78 5.76 -5.84 2.01
N ALA A 79 4.82 -5.17 1.35
CA ALA A 79 3.64 -5.80 0.75
C ALA A 79 4.01 -6.91 -0.24
N ARG A 80 5.12 -6.74 -0.98
CA ARG A 80 5.65 -7.72 -1.90
C ARG A 80 6.30 -8.94 -1.22
N VAL A 81 6.97 -8.75 -0.08
CA VAL A 81 7.68 -9.82 0.65
C VAL A 81 6.79 -10.57 1.65
N PHE A 82 5.90 -9.87 2.36
CA PHE A 82 4.96 -10.48 3.33
C PHE A 82 3.96 -11.46 2.69
N ALA A 83 3.97 -11.46 1.38
CA ALA A 83 3.19 -12.17 0.42
C ALA A 83 3.61 -13.63 0.22
N ASP A 84 4.91 -13.93 0.40
CA ASP A 84 5.52 -15.22 0.04
C ASP A 84 5.27 -16.36 1.03
N ALA A 85 4.62 -16.08 2.17
CA ALA A 85 4.44 -17.08 3.22
C ALA A 85 2.95 -17.43 3.41
N ALA A 86 2.26 -17.73 2.31
CA ALA A 86 0.91 -18.31 2.34
C ALA A 86 1.01 -19.80 2.73
N VAL A 87 0.43 -20.17 3.87
CA VAL A 87 0.31 -21.57 4.29
C VAL A 87 -0.81 -22.22 3.45
N PRO A 88 -0.61 -23.44 2.91
CA PRO A 88 -1.67 -24.14 2.17
C PRO A 88 -2.93 -24.31 3.01
N GLY A 89 -4.09 -23.86 2.50
CA GLY A 89 -5.40 -24.01 3.15
C GLY A 89 -6.02 -22.73 3.72
N GLU A 90 -5.31 -21.60 3.64
CA GLU A 90 -5.84 -20.31 4.09
C GLU A 90 -6.58 -19.58 2.95
N LEU A 91 -7.83 -19.15 3.17
CA LEU A 91 -8.52 -18.21 2.29
C LEU A 91 -7.81 -16.86 2.37
N VAL A 92 -6.78 -16.69 1.55
CA VAL A 92 -5.90 -15.54 1.60
C VAL A 92 -6.69 -14.25 1.39
N ALA A 93 -6.49 -13.25 2.26
CA ALA A 93 -6.82 -11.87 1.92
C ALA A 93 -5.99 -11.52 0.69
N ARG A 94 -6.65 -11.50 -0.49
CA ARG A 94 -5.99 -11.22 -1.76
C ARG A 94 -5.23 -9.90 -1.65
N SER A 95 -3.94 -9.93 -1.96
CA SER A 95 -3.12 -8.75 -2.19
C SER A 95 -2.77 -8.81 -3.67
N ALA A 96 -3.25 -7.84 -4.44
CA ALA A 96 -2.95 -7.73 -5.85
C ALA A 96 -1.46 -7.43 -6.08
N ILE A 97 -0.79 -6.71 -5.16
CA ILE A 97 0.67 -6.51 -5.19
C ILE A 97 1.42 -7.83 -5.03
N ARG A 98 0.90 -8.77 -4.24
CA ARG A 98 1.43 -10.13 -4.18
C ARG A 98 1.21 -10.88 -5.48
N ASP A 99 -0.04 -10.95 -5.90
CA ASP A 99 -0.49 -11.82 -6.98
C ASP A 99 0.00 -11.30 -8.35
N ALA A 100 0.60 -10.10 -8.38
CA ALA A 100 1.25 -9.50 -9.53
C ALA A 100 2.47 -10.32 -10.02
N PRO A 101 2.74 -10.38 -11.33
CA PRO A 101 3.88 -11.12 -11.88
C PRO A 101 5.23 -10.72 -11.27
N ALA A 102 6.16 -11.68 -11.14
CA ALA A 102 7.46 -11.50 -10.48
C ALA A 102 8.29 -10.35 -11.08
N GLN A 103 8.19 -10.18 -12.40
CA GLN A 103 8.95 -9.19 -13.18
C GLN A 103 8.52 -7.73 -12.99
N LEU A 104 7.39 -7.46 -12.32
CA LEU A 104 6.94 -6.08 -12.10
C LEU A 104 7.93 -5.34 -11.20
N THR A 105 8.24 -4.10 -11.59
CA THR A 105 9.08 -3.20 -10.80
C THR A 105 8.27 -2.01 -10.34
N TYR A 106 8.41 -1.64 -9.07
CA TYR A 106 7.77 -0.47 -8.49
C TYR A 106 8.81 0.62 -8.24
N THR A 107 8.59 1.80 -8.80
CA THR A 107 9.41 2.99 -8.55
C THR A 107 8.54 4.07 -7.94
N VAL A 108 9.06 4.78 -6.93
CA VAL A 108 8.35 5.88 -6.27
C VAL A 108 9.24 7.11 -6.32
N ASP A 109 8.76 8.13 -7.01
CA ASP A 109 9.46 9.38 -7.27
C ASP A 109 8.66 10.57 -6.72
N ALA A 110 9.37 11.59 -6.25
CA ALA A 110 8.78 12.86 -5.81
C ALA A 110 9.38 14.02 -6.62
N PRO A 111 8.91 14.24 -7.87
CA PRO A 111 9.47 15.28 -8.73
C PRO A 111 9.15 16.68 -8.18
N PHE A 112 10.19 17.40 -7.75
CA PHE A 112 10.21 18.85 -7.46
C PHE A 112 9.05 19.35 -6.57
N ASP A 113 8.82 18.68 -5.44
CA ASP A 113 7.78 19.02 -4.44
C ASP A 113 6.33 19.13 -4.97
N ALA A 114 6.07 18.74 -6.22
CA ALA A 114 4.77 18.92 -6.86
C ALA A 114 3.84 17.70 -6.73
N GLY A 115 4.36 16.55 -6.27
CA GLY A 115 3.58 15.33 -6.17
C GLY A 115 4.39 14.09 -5.88
N ILE A 116 3.70 12.96 -5.71
CA ILE A 116 4.29 11.63 -5.63
C ILE A 116 3.79 10.81 -6.81
N ARG A 117 4.73 10.22 -7.54
CA ARG A 117 4.46 9.34 -8.67
C ARG A 117 4.90 7.93 -8.33
N VAL A 118 4.00 6.97 -8.46
CA VAL A 118 4.32 5.55 -8.37
C VAL A 118 4.27 4.96 -9.77
N SER A 119 5.39 4.45 -10.26
CA SER A 119 5.49 3.77 -11.55
C SER A 119 5.49 2.26 -11.36
N VAL A 120 4.56 1.56 -11.98
CA VAL A 120 4.50 0.09 -12.08
C VAL A 120 4.99 -0.29 -13.48
N ALA A 121 6.23 -0.77 -13.57
CA ALA A 121 6.90 -1.07 -14.83
C ALA A 121 7.01 -2.58 -15.09
N ALA A 122 7.35 -2.92 -16.33
CA ALA A 122 7.52 -4.29 -16.81
C ALA A 122 6.25 -5.16 -16.68
N VAL A 123 5.08 -4.55 -16.84
CA VAL A 123 3.80 -5.27 -16.83
C VAL A 123 3.66 -6.14 -18.08
N PRO A 124 3.49 -7.46 -17.96
CA PRO A 124 3.33 -8.34 -19.11
C PRO A 124 2.05 -8.00 -19.86
N ARG A 125 2.15 -7.75 -21.17
CA ARG A 125 0.99 -7.34 -21.97
C ARG A 125 -0.17 -8.34 -21.86
N GLY A 126 0.09 -9.64 -22.00
CA GLY A 126 -0.95 -10.66 -21.89
C GLY A 126 -1.61 -10.79 -20.51
N TRP A 127 -1.00 -10.24 -19.46
CA TRP A 127 -1.56 -10.22 -18.10
C TRP A 127 -2.29 -8.90 -17.80
N GLY A 128 -1.69 -7.78 -18.18
CA GLY A 128 -2.23 -6.44 -17.93
C GLY A 128 -3.34 -6.05 -18.92
N TRP A 129 -3.19 -6.45 -20.18
CA TRP A 129 -4.11 -6.16 -21.28
C TRP A 129 -4.30 -7.41 -22.16
N PRO A 130 -5.09 -8.40 -21.69
CA PRO A 130 -5.24 -9.68 -22.39
C PRO A 130 -5.81 -9.55 -23.81
N ASP A 131 -6.57 -8.49 -24.07
CA ASP A 131 -7.10 -8.12 -25.40
C ASP A 131 -6.27 -7.03 -26.10
N GLY A 132 -5.17 -6.58 -25.48
CA GLY A 132 -4.26 -5.55 -26.00
C GLY A 132 -4.66 -4.10 -25.67
N TYR A 133 -5.85 -3.85 -25.11
CA TYR A 133 -6.38 -2.49 -24.91
C TYR A 133 -7.00 -2.28 -23.53
N THR A 134 -7.72 -3.27 -23.01
CA THR A 134 -8.49 -3.18 -21.77
C THR A 134 -7.67 -3.69 -20.59
N GLU A 135 -7.59 -2.90 -19.53
CA GLU A 135 -6.96 -3.33 -18.29
C GLU A 135 -7.67 -4.56 -17.70
N SER A 136 -6.91 -5.61 -17.44
CA SER A 136 -7.41 -6.80 -16.78
C SER A 136 -7.92 -6.47 -15.37
N PRO A 137 -8.87 -7.24 -14.82
CA PRO A 137 -9.29 -7.08 -13.43
C PRO A 137 -8.11 -7.12 -12.44
N ALA A 138 -7.13 -8.00 -12.70
CA ALA A 138 -5.94 -8.13 -11.85
C ALA A 138 -5.04 -6.89 -11.87
N LEU A 139 -4.89 -6.24 -13.04
CA LEU A 139 -4.16 -4.97 -13.14
C LEU A 139 -4.91 -3.83 -12.43
N ARG A 140 -6.23 -3.77 -12.55
CA ARG A 140 -7.05 -2.76 -11.84
C ARG A 140 -6.98 -2.92 -10.34
N ASP A 141 -7.08 -4.16 -9.84
CA ASP A 141 -6.93 -4.46 -8.41
C ASP A 141 -5.53 -4.07 -7.90
N LEU A 142 -4.50 -4.27 -8.72
CA LEU A 142 -3.13 -3.86 -8.41
C LEU A 142 -3.02 -2.33 -8.30
N ILE A 143 -3.54 -1.61 -9.30
CA ILE A 143 -3.53 -0.14 -9.32
C ILE A 143 -4.28 0.41 -8.10
N ALA A 144 -5.42 -0.18 -7.75
CA ALA A 144 -6.20 0.19 -6.58
C ALA A 144 -5.40 0.01 -5.29
N GLU A 145 -4.78 -1.15 -5.07
CA GLU A 145 -3.99 -1.39 -3.85
C GLU A 145 -2.78 -0.46 -3.74
N VAL A 146 -2.08 -0.19 -4.84
CA VAL A 146 -0.96 0.78 -4.87
C VAL A 146 -1.46 2.20 -4.56
N THR A 147 -2.61 2.57 -5.12
CA THR A 147 -3.25 3.86 -4.87
C THR A 147 -3.66 4.01 -3.41
N ASP A 148 -4.19 2.96 -2.79
CA ASP A 148 -4.54 2.94 -1.36
C ASP A 148 -3.32 3.10 -0.46
N ILE A 149 -2.18 2.46 -0.80
CA ILE A 149 -0.92 2.65 -0.07
C ILE A 149 -0.46 4.11 -0.15
N MET A 150 -0.50 4.70 -1.34
CA MET A 150 -0.12 6.10 -1.55
C MET A 150 -1.05 7.04 -0.76
N ASN A 151 -2.37 6.90 -0.95
CA ASN A 151 -3.38 7.77 -0.34
C ASN A 151 -3.43 7.66 1.19
N ALA A 152 -2.93 6.58 1.80
CA ALA A 152 -2.76 6.51 3.25
C ALA A 152 -1.89 7.65 3.82
N TYR A 153 -1.03 8.26 2.99
CA TYR A 153 -0.19 9.42 3.32
C TYR A 153 -0.70 10.74 2.72
N ASN A 154 -1.66 10.68 1.80
CA ASN A 154 -2.28 11.86 1.19
C ASN A 154 -3.53 12.22 2.01
N HIS A 155 -3.36 13.04 3.03
CA HIS A 155 -4.48 13.44 3.88
C HIS A 155 -5.50 14.23 3.06
N ASP A 156 -6.73 13.74 3.03
CA ASP A 156 -7.91 14.49 2.62
C ASP A 156 -8.88 14.64 3.80
N GLY A 157 -9.53 15.78 3.87
CA GLY A 157 -10.55 16.09 4.86
C GLY A 157 -11.47 17.17 4.30
N THR A 158 -12.68 17.26 4.84
CA THR A 158 -13.63 18.33 4.52
C THR A 158 -13.05 19.73 4.73
N ASP A 159 -12.04 19.86 5.59
CA ASP A 159 -11.40 21.12 5.98
C ASP A 159 -9.96 21.31 5.47
N ILE A 160 -9.36 20.33 4.78
CA ILE A 160 -8.00 20.43 4.22
C ILE A 160 -7.91 19.83 2.83
N ASP A 161 -7.21 20.52 1.93
CA ASP A 161 -6.91 20.02 0.59
C ASP A 161 -5.86 18.89 0.64
N GLN A 162 -5.74 18.15 -0.46
CA GLN A 162 -4.76 17.08 -0.61
C GLN A 162 -3.35 17.59 -0.32
N ARG A 163 -2.58 16.78 0.42
CA ARG A 163 -1.19 17.12 0.76
C ARG A 163 -0.27 17.17 -0.46
N TYR A 164 -0.56 16.34 -1.46
CA TYR A 164 0.19 16.26 -2.70
C TYR A 164 -0.65 15.68 -3.83
N HIS A 165 -0.27 15.95 -5.08
CA HIS A 165 -0.84 15.26 -6.23
C HIS A 165 -0.23 13.87 -6.36
N GLY A 166 -1.04 12.83 -6.13
CA GLY A 166 -0.65 11.43 -6.27
C GLY A 166 -1.01 10.89 -7.65
N ARG A 167 -0.09 10.17 -8.30
CA ARG A 167 -0.37 9.47 -9.57
C ARG A 167 0.27 8.08 -9.60
N VAL A 168 -0.50 7.09 -10.03
CA VAL A 168 0.02 5.78 -10.41
C VAL A 168 0.13 5.72 -11.94
N GLU A 169 1.31 5.38 -12.44
CA GLU A 169 1.57 5.17 -13.87
C GLU A 169 1.91 3.71 -14.11
N VAL A 170 1.36 3.11 -15.16
CA VAL A 170 1.61 1.72 -15.53
C VAL A 170 2.33 1.69 -16.87
N ARG A 171 3.40 0.90 -16.98
CA ARG A 171 4.16 0.71 -18.22
C ARG A 171 4.26 -0.77 -18.57
N ALA A 172 4.00 -1.07 -19.83
CA ALA A 172 4.13 -2.42 -20.35
C ALA A 172 5.60 -2.85 -20.39
N ALA A 173 5.86 -4.15 -20.35
CA ALA A 173 7.19 -4.68 -20.62
C ALA A 173 7.60 -4.41 -22.08
N GLY A 174 8.80 -3.84 -22.28
CA GLY A 174 9.37 -3.57 -23.61
C GLY A 174 9.06 -2.19 -24.19
N GLU A 175 8.56 -1.26 -23.37
CA GLU A 175 8.40 0.17 -23.66
C GLU A 175 9.43 0.99 -22.89
#